data_AF-A0A964L9Y5-F1
#
_entry.id   AF-A0A964L9Y5-F1
#
_cell.length_a   1.000
_cell.length_b   1.000
_cell.length_c   1.000
_cell.angle_alpha   90.00
_cell.angle_beta   90.00
_cell.angle_gamma   90.00
#
_symmetry.space_group_name_H-M   'P 1'
#
loop_
_entity.id
_entity.type
_entity.pdbx_description
1 polymer ?
#
loop_
_entity_poly.entity_id
_entity_poly.type
_entity_poly.pdbx_seq_one_letter_code
_entity_poly.pdbx_strand_id
1 'polypeptide(L)'
;MDEQQEKCIAQGLRDGKADAWQSLYDAYAERVWRGIARLLGSKTSDVADVVQETMMAAARSTANFDPTRGSLWNWLWGIAHSRATPSRWATCWA
;
A
#
# COMPACT_ATOMS: atom_id res chain seq x y z
N MET A 1 12.96 7.20 7.06
CA MET A 1 11.87 8.07 7.53
C MET A 1 11.84 7.99 9.04
N ASP A 2 11.90 9.14 9.71
CA ASP A 2 11.75 9.19 11.17
C ASP A 2 10.27 9.10 11.59
N GLU A 3 10.04 8.91 12.89
CA GLU A 3 8.69 8.73 13.47
C GLU A 3 7.83 10.00 13.33
N GLN A 4 8.43 11.18 13.39
CA GLN A 4 7.71 12.45 13.31
C GLN A 4 7.20 12.70 11.88
N GLN A 5 8.03 12.40 10.88
CA GLN A 5 7.68 12.43 9.48
C GLN A 5 6.56 11.43 9.16
N GLU A 6 6.61 10.22 9.72
CA GLU A 6 5.53 9.23 9.55
C GLU A 6 4.20 9.75 10.10
N LYS A 7 4.21 10.38 11.28
CA LYS A 7 3.02 11.00 11.89
C LYS A 7 2.48 12.18 11.09
N CYS A 8 3.35 13.05 10.57
CA CYS A 8 2.94 14.17 9.72
C CYS A 8 2.24 13.69 8.44
N ILE A 9 2.80 12.67 7.79
CA ILE A 9 2.18 12.03 6.62
C ILE A 9 0.83 11.43 7.02
N ALA A 10 0.78 10.62 8.08
CA ALA A 10 -0.44 10.00 8.56
C ALA A 10 -1.57 11.01 8.82
N GLN A 11 -1.26 12.13 9.50
CA GLN A 11 -2.24 13.17 9.76
C GLN A 11 -2.70 13.85 8.47
N GLY A 12 -1.77 14.20 7.57
CA GLY A 12 -2.11 14.81 6.29
C GLY A 12 -2.96 13.91 5.40
N LEU A 13 -2.76 12.58 5.44
CA LEU A 13 -3.59 11.61 4.73
C LEU A 13 -5.03 11.60 5.25
N ARG A 14 -5.23 11.70 6.57
CA ARG A 14 -6.55 11.79 7.20
C ARG A 14 -7.25 13.11 6.87
N ASP A 15 -6.48 14.17 6.75
CA ASP A 15 -6.96 15.50 6.36
C ASP A 15 -7.18 15.62 4.83
N GLY A 16 -6.88 14.58 4.05
CA GLY A 16 -7.05 14.57 2.59
C GLY A 16 -6.04 15.42 1.82
N LYS A 17 -4.88 15.72 2.41
CA LYS A 17 -3.86 16.58 1.77
C LYS A 17 -3.07 15.81 0.71
N ALA A 18 -2.97 16.41 -0.47
CA ALA A 18 -2.29 15.80 -1.62
C ALA A 18 -0.76 15.68 -1.42
N ASP A 19 -0.14 16.60 -0.69
CA ASP A 19 1.28 16.57 -0.34
C ASP A 19 1.66 15.40 0.57
N ALA A 20 0.78 15.04 1.50
CA ALA A 20 0.93 13.87 2.35
C ALA A 20 0.80 12.57 1.55
N TRP A 21 -0.13 12.54 0.58
CA TRP A 21 -0.23 11.42 -0.35
C TRP A 21 1.03 11.26 -1.20
N GLN A 22 1.55 12.36 -1.75
CA GLN A 22 2.79 12.36 -2.53
C GLN A 22 3.98 11.91 -1.68
N SER A 23 4.08 12.38 -0.43
CA SER A 23 5.13 11.97 0.51
C SER A 23 5.07 10.47 0.82
N LEU A 24 3.86 9.91 1.00
CA LEU A 24 3.66 8.47 1.17
C LEU A 24 4.09 7.72 -0.10
N TYR A 25 3.70 8.20 -1.27
CA TYR A 25 4.04 7.59 -2.54
C TYR A 25 5.56 7.52 -2.72
N ASP A 26 6.25 8.64 -2.59
CA ASP A 26 7.70 8.73 -2.77
C ASP A 26 8.46 7.87 -1.75
N ALA A 27 7.97 7.80 -0.50
CA ALA A 27 8.61 7.01 0.55
C ALA A 27 8.45 5.49 0.37
N TYR A 28 7.34 5.03 -0.23
CA TYR A 28 6.98 3.61 -0.16
C TYR A 28 6.74 2.91 -1.50
N ALA A 29 6.46 3.63 -2.59
CA ALA A 29 6.13 3.02 -3.89
C ALA A 29 7.22 2.03 -4.35
N GLU A 30 8.49 2.43 -4.27
CA GLU A 30 9.61 1.58 -4.67
C GLU A 30 9.76 0.37 -3.74
N ARG A 31 9.52 0.55 -2.44
CA ARG A 31 9.60 -0.54 -1.46
C ARG A 31 8.48 -1.56 -1.67
N VAL A 32 7.26 -1.10 -1.96
CA VAL A 32 6.13 -1.96 -2.35
C VAL A 32 6.48 -2.72 -3.63
N TRP A 33 6.94 -2.01 -4.66
CA TRP A 33 7.35 -2.63 -5.92
C TRP A 33 8.35 -3.77 -5.72
N ARG A 34 9.45 -3.52 -4.99
CA ARG A 34 10.45 -4.55 -4.71
C ARG A 34 9.88 -5.73 -3.93
N GLY A 35 9.00 -5.46 -2.97
CA GLY A 35 8.34 -6.50 -2.18
C GLY A 35 7.43 -7.38 -3.05
N ILE A 36 6.62 -6.76 -3.90
CA ILE A 36 5.70 -7.46 -4.80
C ILE A 36 6.47 -8.23 -5.88
N ALA A 37 7.52 -7.65 -6.46
CA ALA A 37 8.40 -8.34 -7.40
C ALA A 37 9.01 -9.62 -6.80
N ARG A 38 9.41 -9.57 -5.52
CA ARG A 38 9.90 -10.75 -4.79
C ARG A 38 8.81 -11.80 -4.56
N LEU A 39 7.57 -11.36 -4.33
CA LEU A 39 6.44 -12.24 -4.06
C LEU A 39 5.92 -12.92 -5.34
N LEU A 40 5.89 -12.20 -6.47
CA LEU A 40 5.37 -12.69 -7.76
C LEU A 40 6.43 -13.40 -8.62
N GLY A 41 7.72 -13.21 -8.33
CA GLY A 41 8.82 -13.88 -9.03
C GLY A 41 8.89 -13.47 -10.51
N SER A 42 8.88 -14.45 -11.42
CA SER A 42 9.04 -14.25 -12.87
C SER A 42 7.89 -13.51 -13.56
N LYS A 43 6.79 -13.23 -12.85
CA LYS A 43 5.59 -12.55 -13.37
C LYS A 43 5.73 -11.03 -13.29
N THR A 44 6.67 -10.47 -14.04
CA THR A 44 7.01 -9.05 -13.95
C THR A 44 5.87 -8.12 -14.39
N SER A 45 5.03 -8.54 -15.35
CA SER A 45 3.84 -7.78 -15.78
C SER A 45 2.89 -7.49 -14.63
N ASP A 46 2.67 -8.49 -13.78
CA ASP A 46 1.70 -8.45 -12.69
C ASP A 46 2.16 -7.51 -11.56
N VAL A 47 3.46 -7.22 -11.46
CA VAL A 47 4.01 -6.34 -10.43
C VAL A 47 3.50 -4.91 -10.61
N ALA A 48 3.53 -4.38 -11.83
CA ALA A 48 3.12 -3.01 -12.10
C ALA A 48 1.64 -2.78 -11.77
N ASP A 49 0.80 -3.71 -12.21
CA ASP A 49 -0.65 -3.68 -11.98
C ASP A 49 -0.97 -3.78 -10.49
N VAL A 50 -0.33 -4.72 -9.78
CA VAL A 50 -0.53 -4.89 -8.33
C VAL A 50 -0.08 -3.64 -7.56
N VAL A 51 1.04 -3.03 -7.92
CA VAL A 51 1.51 -1.79 -7.27
C VAL A 51 0.51 -0.66 -7.51
N GLN A 52 0.06 -0.47 -8.76
CA GLN A 52 -0.92 0.55 -9.09
C GLN A 52 -2.24 0.35 -8.32
N GLU A 53 -2.75 -0.88 -8.32
CA GLU A 53 -3.95 -1.25 -7.55
C GLU A 53 -3.79 -1.01 -6.05
N THR A 54 -2.61 -1.31 -5.51
CA THR A 54 -2.27 -1.08 -4.11
C THR A 54 -2.35 0.40 -3.78
N MET A 55 -1.70 1.26 -4.58
CA MET A 55 -1.70 2.70 -4.34
C MET A 55 -3.13 3.27 -4.48
N MET A 56 -3.90 2.82 -5.46
CA MET A 56 -5.31 3.23 -5.59
C MET A 56 -6.17 2.79 -4.40
N ALA A 57 -5.95 1.58 -3.88
CA ALA A 57 -6.68 1.06 -2.71
C ALA A 57 -6.28 1.79 -1.42
N ALA A 58 -4.99 2.08 -1.26
CA ALA A 58 -4.49 2.90 -0.16
C ALA A 58 -5.10 4.31 -0.20
N ALA A 59 -5.10 4.99 -1.36
CA ALA A 59 -5.68 6.33 -1.52
C ALA A 59 -7.17 6.39 -1.11
N ARG A 60 -7.94 5.33 -1.39
CA ARG A 60 -9.35 5.23 -0.99
C ARG A 60 -9.57 4.91 0.49
N SER A 61 -8.55 4.40 1.18
CA SER A 61 -8.63 3.97 2.59
C SER A 61 -7.81 4.84 3.54
N THR A 62 -7.17 5.91 3.05
CA THR A 62 -6.41 6.88 3.85
C THR A 62 -7.22 7.48 5.00
N ALA A 63 -8.50 7.78 4.77
CA ALA A 63 -9.41 8.30 5.79
C ALA A 63 -9.62 7.34 6.97
N ASN A 64 -9.43 6.03 6.74
CA ASN A 64 -9.59 4.97 7.73
C ASN A 64 -8.24 4.54 8.35
N PHE A 65 -7.13 5.17 7.96
CA PHE A 65 -5.84 4.86 8.55
C PHE A 65 -5.81 5.29 10.03
N ASP A 66 -5.38 4.36 10.89
CA ASP A 66 -5.25 4.58 12.32
C ASP A 66 -3.80 4.28 12.75
N PRO A 67 -3.02 5.31 13.13
CA PRO A 67 -1.63 5.13 13.54
C PRO A 67 -1.47 4.34 14.83
N THR A 68 -2.53 4.13 15.62
CA THR A 68 -2.47 3.30 16.84
C THR A 68 -2.48 1.80 16.51
N ARG A 69 -2.93 1.42 15.30
CA ARG A 69 -3.04 0.02 14.86
C ARG A 69 -1.80 -0.49 14.14
N GLY A 70 -0.84 0.39 13.83
CA GLY A 70 0.42 0.04 13.20
C GLY A 70 1.02 1.16 12.36
N SER A 71 2.22 0.90 11.83
CA SER A 71 2.93 1.84 10.95
C SER A 71 2.26 1.98 9.58
N LEU A 72 2.55 3.09 8.89
CA LEU A 72 2.13 3.29 7.49
C LEU A 72 2.61 2.14 6.59
N TRP A 73 3.82 1.62 6.86
CA TRP A 73 4.35 0.49 6.13
C TRP A 73 3.50 -0.78 6.29
N ASN A 74 3.15 -1.17 7.52
CA ASN A 74 2.39 -2.40 7.75
C ASN A 74 0.98 -2.32 7.16
N TRP A 75 0.36 -1.15 7.27
CA TRP A 75 -0.93 -0.89 6.63
C TRP A 75 -0.85 -1.01 5.11
N LEU A 76 0.10 -0.32 4.47
CA LEU A 76 0.28 -0.35 3.02
C LEU A 76 0.66 -1.75 2.51
N TRP A 77 1.55 -2.44 3.22
CA TRP A 77 1.96 -3.80 2.89
C TRP A 77 0.81 -4.80 3.00
N GLY A 78 -0.08 -4.66 3.98
CA GLY A 78 -1.28 -5.48 4.11
C GLY A 78 -2.20 -5.36 2.88
N ILE A 79 -2.39 -4.13 2.39
CA ILE A 79 -3.12 -3.87 1.14
C ILE A 79 -2.40 -4.55 -0.03
N ALA A 80 -1.09 -4.34 -0.16
CA ALA A 80 -0.29 -4.88 -1.26
C ALA A 80 -0.33 -6.42 -1.31
N HIS A 81 -0.18 -7.06 -0.15
CA HIS A 81 -0.23 -8.52 -0.02
C HIS A 81 -1.60 -9.09 -0.39
N SER A 82 -2.68 -8.41 -0.01
CA SER A 82 -4.04 -8.80 -0.40
C SER A 82 -4.27 -8.71 -1.92
N ARG A 83 -3.56 -7.83 -2.63
CA ARG A 83 -3.64 -7.71 -4.09
C ARG A 83 -2.77 -8.74 -4.81
N ALA A 84 -1.57 -9.00 -4.29
CA ALA A 84 -0.66 -9.99 -4.87
C ALA A 84 -1.12 -11.44 -4.63
N THR A 85 -1.94 -11.69 -3.61
CA THR A 85 -2.45 -13.03 -3.32
C THR A 85 -3.85 -13.18 -3.91
N PRO A 86 -4.04 -14.01 -4.96
CA PRO A 86 -5.38 -14.33 -5.42
C PRO A 86 -6.16 -14.95 -4.26
N SER A 87 -7.32 -14.39 -3.97
CA SER A 87 -8.18 -14.89 -2.91
C SER A 87 -8.66 -16.31 -3.25
N ARG A 88 -8.37 -17.26 -2.37
CA ARG A 88 -8.64 -18.70 -2.56
C ARG A 88 -10.14 -19.06 -2.63
N TRP A 89 -11.05 -18.10 -2.48
CA TRP A 89 -12.49 -18.30 -2.62
C TRP A 89 -12.99 -18.27 -4.08
N ALA A 90 -12.19 -17.77 -5.02
CA ALA A 90 -12.57 -17.68 -6.43
C ALA A 90 -12.61 -19.06 -7.15
N THR A 91 -12.12 -20.13 -6.52
CA THR A 91 -12.13 -21.49 -7.09
C THR A 91 -13.32 -22.34 -6.66
N CYS A 92 -14.20 -21.83 -5.79
CA CYS A 92 -15.41 -22.57 -5.34
C CYS A 92 -16.68 -22.22 -6.12
N TRP A 93 -16.60 -21.38 -7.15
CA TRP A 93 -17.71 -21.04 -8.04
C TRP A 93 -17.25 -21.09 -9.51
N ALA A 94 -16.87 -22.28 -9.97
CA ALA A 94 -16.72 -22.63 -11.38
C ALA A 94 -17.37 -23.99 -11.62
#